data_AF-A0A535DZU2-F1
#
_entry.id   AF-A0A535DZU2-F1
#
_cell.length_a   1.000
_cell.length_b   1.000
_cell.length_c   1.000
_cell.angle_alpha   90.00
_cell.angle_beta   90.00
_cell.angle_gamma   90.00
#
_symmetry.space_group_name_H-M   'P 1'
#
loop_
_entity.id
_entity.type
_entity.pdbx_description
1 polymer ?
#
loop_
_entity_poly.entity_id
_entity_poly.type
_entity_poly.pdbx_seq_one_letter_code
_entity_poly.pdbx_strand_id
1 'polypeptide(L)'
;MSEMTPEPTSQDLQLAPPPAPAAALPQTSPNFARRLTAAIVAAVILATGAGVGTGWALARVISSRYPTQAHVQTVQPIQQSTSSGSTNLDINAITRKVSPAVVDINTVIQTASGSAAAAGTGLIITSSGDVLTNNHVVEGSVSVKVTIQ
;
A
#
# COMPACT_ATOMS: atom_id res chain seq x y z
N MET A 1 -64.49 66.93 28.17
CA MET A 1 -65.27 65.75 28.59
C MET A 1 -64.34 64.54 28.61
N SER A 2 -64.49 63.70 29.64
CA SER A 2 -64.02 62.31 29.76
C SER A 2 -62.51 62.12 29.97
N GLU A 3 -62.00 61.42 30.97
CA GLU A 3 -62.60 60.74 32.12
C GLU A 3 -61.40 60.45 33.04
N MET A 4 -61.42 60.94 34.28
CA MET A 4 -60.38 60.64 35.27
C MET A 4 -61.09 60.06 36.49
N THR A 5 -61.03 58.74 36.61
CA THR A 5 -61.35 58.02 37.83
C THR A 5 -60.29 56.94 38.06
N PRO A 6 -59.38 57.15 39.02
CA PRO A 6 -58.83 56.04 39.77
C PRO A 6 -59.62 55.91 41.08
N GLU A 7 -60.26 54.76 41.27
CA GLU A 7 -60.81 54.34 42.57
C GLU A 7 -59.68 53.78 43.46
N PRO A 8 -59.87 53.81 44.79
CA PRO A 8 -58.79 53.98 45.76
C PRO A 8 -58.27 52.67 46.39
N THR A 9 -56.95 52.68 46.59
CA THR A 9 -56.17 52.33 47.78
C THR A 9 -56.91 51.69 48.98
N SER A 10 -56.48 50.49 49.41
CA SER A 10 -55.67 50.26 50.64
C SER A 10 -55.73 48.79 51.10
N GLN A 11 -54.62 48.06 51.02
CA GLN A 11 -53.63 47.78 52.08
C GLN A 11 -54.00 46.61 53.01
N ASP A 12 -53.18 45.55 52.96
CA ASP A 12 -52.83 44.79 54.15
C ASP A 12 -51.37 44.31 54.07
N LEU A 13 -50.68 44.33 55.21
CA LEU A 13 -49.25 44.47 55.41
C LEU A 13 -48.51 43.13 55.51
N GLN A 14 -47.42 42.94 54.75
CA GLN A 14 -46.42 41.92 55.08
C GLN A 14 -45.00 42.37 54.68
N LEU A 15 -44.16 42.70 55.67
CA LEU A 15 -42.73 42.96 55.49
C LEU A 15 -42.00 41.66 55.13
N ALA A 16 -41.21 41.67 54.05
CA ALA A 16 -40.24 40.62 53.72
C ALA A 16 -38.79 41.18 53.79
N PRO A 17 -37.82 40.37 54.27
CA PRO A 17 -36.46 40.80 54.61
C PRO A 17 -35.57 41.04 53.37
N PRO A 18 -34.40 41.70 53.52
CA PRO A 18 -33.49 41.94 52.39
C PRO A 18 -32.93 40.62 51.83
N PRO A 19 -32.82 40.47 50.50
CA PRO A 19 -32.08 39.35 49.91
C PRO A 19 -30.57 39.49 50.19
N ALA A 20 -29.98 38.39 50.63
CA ALA A 20 -28.59 38.22 51.04
C ALA A 20 -27.58 38.33 49.87
N PRO A 21 -26.26 38.44 50.14
CA PRO A 21 -25.23 38.60 49.11
C PRO A 21 -25.22 37.42 48.13
N ALA A 22 -24.95 37.69 46.85
CA ALA A 22 -24.86 36.66 45.81
C ALA A 22 -23.90 35.54 46.25
N ALA A 23 -24.43 34.32 46.41
CA ALA A 23 -23.63 33.14 46.64
C ALA A 23 -22.77 32.87 45.39
N ALA A 24 -21.45 32.89 45.57
CA ALA A 24 -20.50 32.50 44.53
C ALA A 24 -20.72 31.04 44.13
N LEU A 25 -20.72 30.76 42.83
CA LEU A 25 -20.79 29.41 42.28
C LEU A 25 -19.61 28.55 42.80
N PRO A 26 -19.82 27.25 43.08
CA PRO A 26 -18.75 26.34 43.47
C PRO A 26 -17.80 26.09 42.27
N GLN A 27 -16.50 26.25 42.50
CA GLN A 27 -15.45 25.85 41.55
C GLN A 27 -15.14 24.36 41.74
N THR A 28 -15.47 23.53 40.75
CA THR A 28 -15.10 22.11 40.73
C THR A 28 -13.60 21.96 40.46
N SER A 29 -12.88 21.27 41.35
CA SER A 29 -11.43 21.05 41.23
C SER A 29 -11.06 20.02 40.13
N PRO A 30 -10.00 20.24 39.31
CA PRO A 30 -9.70 19.44 38.12
C PRO A 30 -8.65 18.33 38.36
N ASN A 31 -8.75 17.61 39.47
CA ASN A 31 -7.68 16.66 39.85
C ASN A 31 -7.78 15.30 39.14
N PHE A 32 -8.95 14.94 38.62
CA PHE A 32 -9.17 13.65 37.95
C PHE A 32 -8.64 13.62 36.52
N ALA A 33 -8.88 14.69 35.75
CA ALA A 33 -8.40 14.81 34.38
C ALA A 33 -6.87 14.69 34.30
N ARG A 34 -6.16 15.36 35.21
CA ARG A 34 -4.68 15.32 35.28
C ARG A 34 -4.13 13.95 35.67
N ARG A 35 -4.86 13.19 36.49
CA ARG A 35 -4.50 11.81 36.86
C ARG A 35 -4.72 10.83 35.72
N LEU A 36 -5.77 11.02 34.91
CA LEU A 36 -6.05 10.22 33.73
C LEU A 36 -5.00 10.46 32.63
N THR A 37 -4.62 11.73 32.38
CA THR A 37 -3.56 12.05 31.42
C THR A 37 -2.21 11.46 31.84
N ALA A 38 -1.87 11.53 33.13
CA ALA A 38 -0.66 10.93 33.66
C ALA A 38 -0.64 9.40 33.50
N ALA A 39 -1.77 8.72 33.73
CA ALA A 39 -1.89 7.28 33.54
C ALA A 39 -1.73 6.86 32.06
N ILE A 40 -2.30 7.63 31.13
CA ILE A 40 -2.16 7.37 29.69
C ILE A 40 -0.71 7.56 29.24
N VAL A 41 -0.05 8.65 29.67
CA VAL A 41 1.36 8.90 29.35
C VAL A 41 2.26 7.80 29.92
N ALA A 42 2.03 7.36 31.16
CA ALA A 42 2.77 6.25 31.76
C ALA A 42 2.55 4.93 30.99
N ALA A 43 1.32 4.64 30.55
CA ALA A 43 1.02 3.46 29.74
C ALA A 43 1.70 3.50 28.36
N VAL A 44 1.76 4.67 27.71
CA VAL A 44 2.44 4.85 26.42
C VAL A 44 3.96 4.70 26.56
N ILE A 45 4.56 5.21 27.64
CA ILE A 45 6.00 5.07 27.93
C ILE A 45 6.34 3.59 28.21
N LEU A 46 5.50 2.88 28.96
CA LEU A 46 5.68 1.44 29.21
C LEU A 46 5.52 0.61 27.92
N ALA A 47 4.57 0.96 27.04
CA ALA A 47 4.36 0.27 25.77
C ALA A 47 5.50 0.51 24.77
N THR A 48 6.10 1.70 24.75
CA THR A 48 7.19 2.05 23.83
C THR A 48 8.57 1.61 24.31
N GLY A 49 8.78 1.49 25.63
CA GLY A 49 10.05 1.02 26.20
C GLY A 49 10.40 -0.42 25.84
N ALA A 50 9.41 -1.29 25.58
CA ALA A 50 9.63 -2.70 25.24
C ALA A 50 9.95 -2.95 23.74
N GLY A 51 9.61 -2.00 22.86
CA GLY A 51 9.72 -2.21 21.40
C GLY A 51 11.13 -2.06 20.85
N VAL A 52 11.94 -1.17 21.43
CA VAL A 52 13.29 -0.87 20.91
C VAL A 52 14.27 -2.01 21.17
N GLY A 53 14.24 -2.60 22.38
CA GLY A 53 15.14 -3.70 22.75
C GLY A 53 14.85 -5.00 21.99
N THR A 54 13.56 -5.33 21.83
CA THR A 54 13.12 -6.53 21.10
C THR A 54 13.38 -6.40 19.59
N GLY A 55 13.14 -5.21 19.01
CA GLY A 55 13.46 -4.93 17.61
C GLY A 55 14.96 -5.02 17.30
N TRP A 56 15.82 -4.47 18.16
CA TRP A 56 17.27 -4.49 17.95
C TRP A 56 17.88 -5.88 18.14
N ALA A 57 17.39 -6.65 19.13
CA ALA A 57 17.81 -8.03 19.36
C ALA A 57 17.41 -8.95 18.19
N LEU A 58 16.18 -8.82 17.69
CA LEU A 58 15.71 -9.59 16.54
C LEU A 58 16.48 -9.21 15.26
N ALA A 59 16.73 -7.93 15.02
CA ALA A 59 17.56 -7.47 13.89
C ALA A 59 18.97 -8.08 13.91
N ARG A 60 19.59 -8.21 15.08
CA ARG A 60 20.93 -8.83 15.22
C ARG A 60 20.90 -10.33 14.93
N VAL A 61 19.86 -11.04 15.37
CA VAL A 61 19.69 -12.48 15.08
C VAL A 61 19.42 -12.72 13.60
N ILE A 62 18.58 -11.89 12.95
CA ILE A 62 18.31 -12.02 11.51
C ILE A 62 19.56 -11.65 10.69
N SER A 63 20.30 -10.61 11.09
CA SER A 63 21.53 -10.19 10.41
C SER A 63 22.67 -11.23 10.55
N SER A 64 22.66 -12.03 11.62
CA SER A 64 23.65 -13.09 11.84
C SER A 64 23.38 -14.37 11.03
N ARG A 65 22.22 -14.47 10.35
CA ARG A 65 21.84 -15.65 9.56
C ARG A 65 22.31 -15.60 8.10
N TYR A 66 22.98 -14.52 7.69
CA TYR A 66 23.59 -14.42 6.36
C TYR A 66 25.11 -14.39 6.49
N PRO A 67 25.80 -15.55 6.63
CA PRO A 67 27.18 -15.60 6.23
C PRO A 67 27.20 -15.30 4.73
N THR A 68 27.67 -14.11 4.35
CA THR A 68 28.10 -13.83 2.99
C THR A 68 29.31 -14.69 2.70
N GLN A 69 29.05 -15.95 2.38
CA GLN A 69 30.04 -16.90 1.93
C GLN A 69 30.45 -16.44 0.52
N ALA A 70 31.53 -15.65 0.45
CA ALA A 70 32.16 -15.29 -0.80
C ALA A 70 32.74 -16.57 -1.42
N HIS A 71 31.93 -17.30 -2.16
CA HIS A 71 32.39 -18.43 -2.94
C HIS A 71 33.12 -17.88 -4.17
N VAL A 72 34.43 -17.71 -4.03
CA VAL A 72 35.31 -17.40 -5.16
C VAL A 72 35.42 -18.67 -6.00
N GLN A 73 34.53 -18.81 -6.99
CA GLN A 73 34.73 -19.80 -8.04
C GLN A 73 35.88 -19.33 -8.91
N THR A 74 37.01 -20.03 -8.83
CA THR A 74 38.02 -19.96 -9.89
C THR A 74 37.39 -20.56 -11.14
N VAL A 75 36.93 -19.70 -12.05
CA VAL A 75 36.44 -20.10 -13.37
C VAL A 75 37.60 -20.76 -14.09
N GLN A 76 37.54 -22.09 -14.26
CA GLN A 76 38.44 -22.76 -15.19
C GLN A 76 38.15 -22.20 -16.58
N PRO A 77 39.17 -21.82 -17.38
CA PRO A 77 38.93 -21.38 -18.74
C PRO A 77 38.22 -22.51 -19.50
N ILE A 78 37.01 -22.21 -19.95
CA ILE A 78 36.27 -23.03 -20.90
C ILE A 78 37.18 -23.28 -22.10
N GLN A 79 37.66 -24.52 -22.26
CA GLN A 79 38.32 -24.95 -23.48
C GLN A 79 37.27 -24.93 -24.58
N GLN A 80 37.32 -23.90 -25.40
CA GLN A 80 36.44 -23.71 -26.53
C GLN A 80 36.71 -24.86 -27.50
N SER A 81 35.78 -25.80 -27.58
CA SER A 81 35.76 -26.83 -28.61
C SER A 81 35.61 -26.14 -29.96
N THR A 82 36.72 -25.78 -30.60
CA THR A 82 36.72 -25.31 -31.98
C THR A 82 36.43 -26.54 -32.84
N SER A 83 35.16 -26.85 -33.04
CA SER A 83 34.75 -27.64 -34.18
C SER A 83 35.19 -26.87 -35.42
N SER A 84 36.34 -27.23 -35.97
CA SER A 84 36.89 -26.75 -37.23
C SER A 84 36.03 -27.26 -38.37
N GLY A 85 34.79 -26.76 -38.43
CA GLY A 85 33.95 -26.76 -39.61
C GLY A 85 33.75 -25.30 -39.97
N SER A 86 34.50 -24.81 -40.95
CA SER A 86 34.22 -23.55 -41.64
C SER A 86 32.90 -23.71 -42.43
N THR A 87 31.80 -23.88 -41.71
CA THR A 87 30.47 -23.77 -42.28
C THR A 87 30.15 -22.28 -42.21
N ASN A 88 30.15 -21.61 -43.37
CA ASN A 88 29.58 -20.27 -43.45
C ASN A 88 28.15 -20.38 -42.86
N LEU A 89 27.91 -19.74 -41.72
CA LEU A 89 26.63 -19.83 -41.03
C LEU A 89 25.60 -19.08 -41.89
N ASP A 90 24.80 -19.82 -42.65
CA ASP A 90 23.74 -19.23 -43.45
C ASP A 90 22.59 -18.80 -42.54
N ILE A 91 22.65 -17.55 -42.08
CA ILE A 91 21.63 -16.92 -41.24
C ILE A 91 20.27 -16.98 -41.94
N ASN A 92 20.20 -16.87 -43.27
CA ASN A 92 18.94 -16.91 -44.00
C ASN A 92 18.33 -18.31 -43.95
N ALA A 93 19.14 -19.37 -44.05
CA ALA A 93 18.68 -20.74 -43.86
C ALA A 93 18.16 -21.00 -42.43
N ILE A 94 18.77 -20.40 -41.41
CA ILE A 94 18.30 -20.51 -40.03
C ILE A 94 16.98 -19.76 -39.86
N THR A 95 16.90 -18.51 -40.33
CA THR A 95 15.68 -17.69 -40.28
C THR A 95 14.51 -18.42 -40.92
N ARG A 96 14.67 -18.99 -42.11
CA ARG A 96 13.61 -19.78 -42.78
C ARG A 96 13.11 -20.97 -41.95
N LYS A 97 13.96 -21.55 -41.09
CA LYS A 97 13.56 -22.65 -40.21
C LYS A 97 12.87 -22.18 -38.94
N VAL A 98 13.20 -21.00 -38.43
CA VAL A 98 12.67 -20.50 -37.15
C VAL A 98 11.49 -19.55 -37.29
N SER A 99 11.41 -18.79 -38.39
CA SER A 99 10.32 -17.82 -38.63
C SER A 99 8.91 -18.40 -38.47
N PRO A 100 8.59 -19.61 -38.99
CA PRO A 100 7.25 -20.18 -38.83
C PRO A 100 6.85 -20.50 -37.38
N ALA A 101 7.82 -20.56 -36.46
CA ALA A 101 7.56 -20.78 -35.04
C ALA A 101 7.40 -19.46 -34.27
N VAL A 102 7.75 -18.32 -34.85
CA VAL A 102 7.59 -17.00 -34.21
C VAL A 102 6.20 -16.45 -34.51
N VAL A 103 5.59 -15.86 -33.49
CA VAL A 103 4.25 -15.27 -33.61
C VAL A 103 4.22 -13.85 -33.06
N ASP A 104 3.37 -13.02 -33.64
CA ASP A 104 2.94 -11.75 -33.07
C ASP A 104 1.72 -11.96 -32.19
N ILE A 105 1.71 -11.29 -31.04
CA ILE A 105 0.64 -11.35 -30.05
C ILE A 105 0.13 -9.93 -29.82
N ASN A 106 -1.13 -9.70 -30.15
CA ASN A 106 -1.82 -8.46 -29.87
C ASN A 106 -2.90 -8.71 -28.83
N THR A 107 -2.93 -7.92 -27.76
CA THR A 107 -3.88 -8.07 -26.67
C THR A 107 -4.66 -6.79 -26.43
N VAL A 108 -5.88 -6.94 -25.91
CA VAL A 108 -6.73 -5.84 -25.45
C VAL A 108 -6.88 -5.97 -23.95
N ILE A 109 -6.55 -4.92 -23.22
CA ILE A 109 -6.61 -4.83 -21.76
C ILE A 109 -7.78 -3.91 -21.38
N GLN A 110 -8.60 -4.34 -20.43
CA GLN A 110 -9.67 -3.49 -19.90
C GLN A 110 -9.16 -2.67 -18.72
N THR A 111 -9.35 -1.36 -18.77
CA THR A 111 -8.95 -0.40 -17.74
C THR A 111 -10.19 0.32 -17.19
N ALA A 112 -10.04 1.01 -16.05
CA ALA A 112 -11.14 1.79 -15.47
C ALA A 112 -11.67 2.90 -16.39
N SER A 113 -10.83 3.40 -17.31
CA SER A 113 -11.13 4.48 -18.24
C SER A 113 -11.52 4.01 -19.66
N GLY A 114 -11.57 2.69 -19.92
CA GLY A 114 -11.84 2.13 -21.25
C GLY A 114 -10.91 0.96 -21.60
N SER A 115 -10.67 0.72 -22.88
CA SER A 115 -9.78 -0.35 -23.35
C SER A 115 -8.43 0.18 -23.81
N ALA A 116 -7.37 -0.57 -23.54
CA ALA A 116 -6.00 -0.31 -24.00
C ALA A 116 -5.50 -1.49 -24.84
N ALA A 117 -4.54 -1.25 -25.74
CA ALA A 117 -3.91 -2.29 -26.54
C ALA A 117 -2.48 -2.55 -26.05
N ALA A 118 -2.05 -3.81 -26.09
CA ALA A 118 -0.67 -4.21 -25.90
C ALA A 118 -0.23 -5.17 -27.01
N ALA A 119 1.08 -5.20 -27.25
CA ALA A 119 1.69 -6.03 -28.28
C ALA A 119 2.93 -6.72 -27.72
N GLY A 120 3.22 -7.91 -28.25
CA GLY A 120 4.38 -8.70 -27.92
C GLY A 120 4.61 -9.80 -28.94
N THR A 121 5.63 -10.61 -28.70
CA THR A 121 5.95 -11.77 -29.52
C THR A 121 5.81 -13.05 -28.71
N GLY A 122 5.73 -14.17 -29.41
CA GLY A 122 5.80 -15.50 -28.80
C GLY A 122 6.50 -16.51 -29.70
N LEU A 123 6.64 -17.72 -29.16
CA LEU A 123 7.20 -18.87 -29.86
C LEU A 123 6.27 -20.08 -29.74
N ILE A 124 5.97 -20.74 -30.84
CA ILE A 124 5.28 -22.03 -30.86
C ILE A 124 6.27 -23.10 -30.39
N ILE A 125 5.95 -23.77 -29.28
CA ILE A 125 6.83 -24.75 -28.64
C ILE A 125 6.35 -26.20 -28.80
N THR A 126 5.10 -26.40 -29.23
CA THR A 126 4.54 -27.73 -29.52
C THR A 126 3.82 -27.76 -30.87
N SER A 127 3.74 -28.94 -31.49
CA SER A 127 2.99 -29.14 -32.73
C SER A 127 1.48 -28.93 -32.58
N SER A 128 0.97 -28.97 -31.35
CA SER A 128 -0.42 -28.68 -31.01
C SER A 128 -0.73 -27.17 -30.98
N GLY A 129 0.30 -26.33 -31.09
CA GLY A 129 0.14 -24.87 -31.13
C GLY A 129 0.29 -24.16 -29.79
N ASP A 130 0.95 -24.76 -28.79
CA ASP A 130 1.23 -24.05 -27.53
C ASP A 130 2.24 -22.92 -27.79
N VAL A 131 1.90 -21.71 -27.33
CA VAL A 131 2.70 -20.50 -27.53
C VAL A 131 3.29 -20.03 -26.20
N LEU A 132 4.62 -19.90 -26.15
CA LEU A 132 5.35 -19.27 -25.05
C LEU A 132 5.46 -17.76 -25.28
N THR A 133 5.10 -16.97 -24.28
CA THR A 133 5.28 -15.51 -24.25
C THR A 133 5.53 -15.04 -22.82
N ASN A 134 5.78 -13.74 -22.64
CA ASN A 134 5.90 -13.14 -21.32
C ASN A 134 4.52 -12.92 -20.70
N ASN A 135 4.41 -13.09 -19.38
CA ASN A 135 3.17 -12.87 -18.64
C ASN A 135 2.60 -11.45 -18.87
N HIS A 136 3.46 -10.43 -18.86
CA HIS A 136 3.05 -9.03 -19.02
C HIS A 136 2.41 -8.71 -20.38
N VAL A 137 2.51 -9.61 -21.37
CA VAL A 137 1.85 -9.45 -22.68
C VAL A 137 0.37 -9.83 -22.59
N VAL A 138 0.03 -10.81 -21.75
CA VAL A 138 -1.30 -11.43 -21.68
C VAL A 138 -2.04 -11.17 -20.37
N GLU A 139 -1.34 -10.77 -19.32
CA GLU A 139 -1.93 -10.50 -18.01
C GLU A 139 -2.96 -9.36 -18.07
N GLY A 140 -4.15 -9.60 -17.50
CA GLY A 140 -5.25 -8.63 -17.51
C GLY A 140 -5.91 -8.41 -18.88
N SER A 141 -5.51 -9.17 -19.91
CA SER A 141 -6.13 -9.07 -21.23
C SER A 141 -7.52 -9.71 -21.25
N VAL A 142 -8.44 -9.07 -21.97
CA VAL A 142 -9.80 -9.58 -22.26
C VAL A 142 -9.89 -10.17 -23.67
N SER A 143 -8.88 -9.93 -24.50
CA SER A 143 -8.76 -10.52 -25.83
C SER A 143 -7.29 -10.67 -26.19
N VAL A 144 -6.96 -11.79 -26.82
CA VAL A 144 -5.62 -12.13 -27.32
C VAL A 144 -5.76 -12.60 -28.77
N LYS A 145 -5.03 -11.98 -29.69
CA LYS A 145 -4.95 -12.36 -31.09
C LYS A 145 -3.51 -12.69 -31.46
N VAL A 146 -3.33 -13.90 -31.97
CA VAL A 146 -2.01 -14.42 -32.39
C VAL A 146 -1.95 -14.45 -33.91
N THR A 147 -0.82 -14.03 -34.48
CA THR A 147 -0.55 -14.07 -35.94
C THR A 147 0.80 -14.73 -36.18
N ILE A 148 0.84 -15.72 -37.06
CA ILE A 148 2.07 -16.42 -37.45
C ILE A 148 2.82 -15.58 -38.48
N GLN A 149 4.15 -15.51 -38.35
CA GLN A 149 5.05 -14.75 -39.23
C GLN A 149 5.57 -15.56 -40.42
#